data_AF-A0A392TW31-F1
#
_entry.id   AF-A0A392TW31-F1
#
_cell.length_a   1.000
_cell.length_b   1.000
_cell.length_c   1.000
_cell.angle_alpha   90.00
_cell.angle_beta   90.00
_cell.angle_gamma   90.00
#
_symmetry.space_group_name_H-M   'P 1'
#
loop_
_entity.id
_entity.type
_entity.pdbx_description
1 polymer ?
#
loop_
_entity_poly.entity_id
_entity_poly.type
_entity_poly.pdbx_seq_one_letter_code
_entity_poly.pdbx_strand_id
1 'polypeptide(L)' 'MPFGLKNAGATYQRIMNKVFRGQIGDVLEVYMDDMIVKSHEETDHDVHLRKVFEQARKYNMRFNPEKCTFGVRAGKFLG' A
#
# COMPACT_ATOMS: atom_id res chain seq x y z
N MET A 1 4.60 -17.00 3.74
CA MET A 1 3.72 -17.31 4.89
C MET A 1 2.53 -18.09 4.33
N PRO A 2 2.19 -19.29 4.84
CA PRO A 2 1.11 -20.11 4.28
C PRO A 2 -0.28 -19.56 4.63
N PHE A 3 -1.25 -19.83 3.77
CA PHE A 3 -2.66 -19.48 3.99
C PHE A 3 -3.25 -20.26 5.18
N GLY A 4 -4.29 -19.68 5.81
CA GLY A 4 -5.00 -20.32 6.93
C GLY A 4 -4.37 -20.10 8.31
N LEU A 5 -3.27 -19.35 8.42
CA LEU A 5 -2.70 -18.98 9.71
C LEU A 5 -3.52 -17.88 10.40
N LYS A 6 -3.93 -18.15 11.65
CA LYS A 6 -4.70 -17.22 12.49
C LYS A 6 -4.06 -15.83 12.64
N ASN A 7 -2.73 -15.75 12.61
CA ASN A 7 -1.97 -14.52 12.82
C ASN A 7 -1.39 -13.91 11.53
N ALA A 8 -1.79 -14.41 10.35
CA ALA A 8 -1.24 -13.94 9.08
C ALA A 8 -1.50 -12.43 8.88
N GLY A 9 -2.74 -11.98 9.07
CA GLY A 9 -3.11 -10.56 8.93
C GLY A 9 -2.36 -9.65 9.89
N ALA A 10 -2.24 -10.02 11.17
CA ALA A 10 -1.49 -9.24 12.16
C ALA A 10 0.01 -9.13 11.81
N THR A 11 0.59 -10.22 11.28
CA THR A 11 1.99 -10.23 10.84
C THR A 11 2.18 -9.35 9.61
N TYR A 12 1.24 -9.40 8.66
CA TYR A 12 1.26 -8.58 7.46
C TYR A 12 1.16 -7.09 7.81
N GLN A 13 0.19 -6.71 8.65
CA GLN A 13 0.05 -5.34 9.15
C GLN A 13 1.33 -4.84 9.83
N ARG A 14 2.00 -5.69 10.63
CA ARG A 14 3.26 -5.33 11.30
C ARG A 14 4.40 -5.07 10.32
N ILE A 15 4.49 -5.86 9.24
CA ILE A 15 5.47 -5.62 8.17
C ILE A 15 5.14 -4.31 7.47
N MET A 16 3.87 -4.06 7.11
CA MET A 16 3.46 -2.81 6.44
C MET A 16 3.74 -1.58 7.29
N ASN A 17 3.39 -1.62 8.58
CA ASN A 17 3.69 -0.55 9.53
C ASN A 17 5.19 -0.29 9.66
N LYS A 18 6.04 -1.32 9.50
CA LYS A 18 7.50 -1.18 9.56
C LYS A 18 8.08 -0.61 8.26
N VAL A 19 7.62 -1.11 7.11
CA VAL A 19 8.14 -0.74 5.79
C VAL A 19 7.71 0.68 5.42
N PHE A 20 6.44 1.03 5.66
CA PHE A 20 5.85 2.29 5.23
C PHE A 20 5.60 3.28 6.37
N ARG A 21 6.33 3.15 7.49
CA ARG A 21 6.14 3.97 8.68
C ARG A 21 6.14 5.48 8.41
N GLY A 22 6.93 5.94 7.44
CA GLY A 22 7.05 7.36 7.08
C GLY A 22 6.03 7.84 6.04
N GLN A 23 5.19 6.93 5.52
CA GLN A 23 4.20 7.20 4.48
C GLN A 23 2.77 6.95 4.97
N ILE A 24 2.61 6.09 5.98
CA ILE A 24 1.31 5.71 6.56
C ILE A 24 0.64 6.92 7.21
N GLY A 25 -0.64 7.13 6.88
CA GLY A 25 -1.50 8.19 7.43
C GLY A 25 -1.49 9.49 6.61
N ASP A 26 -0.41 9.74 5.88
CA ASP A 26 -0.25 10.91 5.01
C ASP A 26 -0.60 10.55 3.56
N VAL A 27 0.30 9.85 2.89
CA VAL A 27 0.17 9.49 1.46
C VAL A 27 -0.23 8.04 1.23
N LEU A 28 -0.12 7.19 2.24
CA LEU A 28 -0.46 5.77 2.17
C LEU A 28 -1.44 5.41 3.29
N GLU A 29 -2.52 4.73 2.93
CA GLU A 29 -3.36 4.00 3.87
C GLU A 29 -3.22 2.50 3.61
N VAL A 30 -3.12 1.72 4.68
CA VAL A 30 -2.95 0.27 4.60
C VAL A 30 -4.07 -0.39 5.40
N TYR A 31 -4.81 -1.27 4.72
CA TYR A 31 -5.86 -2.08 5.32
C TYR A 31 -5.63 -3.56 4.99
N MET A 32 -5.07 -4.31 5.94
CA MET A 32 -4.64 -5.70 5.72
C MET A 32 -3.78 -5.83 4.45
N ASP A 33 -4.29 -6.52 3.43
CA ASP A 33 -3.61 -6.80 2.16
C ASP A 33 -3.76 -5.67 1.13
N ASP A 34 -4.66 -4.71 1.39
CA ASP A 34 -4.95 -3.61 0.48
C ASP A 34 -4.18 -2.34 0.89
N MET A 35 -3.61 -1.67 -0.12
CA MET A 35 -2.86 -0.43 0.02
C MET A 35 -3.45 0.64 -0.87
N ILE A 36 -3.73 1.80 -0.29
CA ILE A 36 -4.29 2.94 -0.98
C ILE A 36 -3.27 4.07 -0.91
N VAL A 37 -2.75 4.47 -2.05
CA VAL A 37 -1.93 5.68 -2.16
C VAL A 37 -2.89 6.83 -2.45
N LYS A 38 -2.90 7.86 -1.60
CA LYS A 38 -3.74 9.04 -1.75
C LYS A 38 -2.87 10.29 -1.88
N SER A 39 -3.41 11.30 -2.56
CA SER A 39 -2.70 12.56 -2.79
C SER A 39 -3.73 13.68 -2.87
N HIS A 40 -3.37 14.85 -2.38
CA HIS A 40 -4.25 16.02 -2.43
C HIS A 40 -4.38 16.56 -3.87
N GLU A 41 -3.26 16.60 -4.60
CA GLU A 41 -3.21 17.01 -5.99
C GLU A 41 -2.84 15.83 -6.90
N GLU A 42 -3.40 15.81 -8.11
CA GLU A 42 -3.11 14.78 -9.13
C GLU A 42 -1.63 14.83 -9.55
N THR A 43 -1.05 16.02 -9.58
CA THR A 43 0.35 16.29 -9.92
C THR A 43 1.37 15.80 -8.89
N ASP A 44 0.94 15.56 -7.65
CA ASP A 44 1.81 14.99 -6.61
C ASP A 44 1.71 13.46 -6.55
N HIS A 45 0.70 12.89 -7.22
CA HIS A 45 0.37 11.48 -7.09
C HIS A 45 1.45 10.58 -7.68
N ASP A 46 2.10 10.99 -8.77
CA ASP A 46 3.24 10.29 -9.36
C ASP A 46 4.44 10.25 -8.40
N VAL A 47 4.72 11.35 -7.70
CA VAL A 47 5.79 11.44 -6.70
C VAL A 47 5.49 10.53 -5.51
N HIS A 48 4.25 10.48 -5.05
CA HIS A 48 3.83 9.61 -3.95
C HIS A 48 3.89 8.13 -4.34
N LEU A 49 3.40 7.77 -5.52
CA LEU A 49 3.52 6.41 -6.06
C LEU A 49 4.99 5.99 -6.19
N ARG A 50 5.86 6.87 -6.70
CA ARG A 50 7.30 6.60 -6.81
C ARG A 50 7.92 6.30 -5.44
N LYS A 51 7.63 7.10 -4.42
CA LYS A 51 8.10 6.88 -3.04
C LYS A 51 7.65 5.51 -2.49
N VAL A 52 6.39 5.16 -2.70
CA VAL A 52 5.83 3.86 -2.24
C VAL A 52 6.49 2.69 -2.99
N PHE A 53 6.65 2.77 -4.31
CA PHE A 53 7.31 1.73 -5.09
C PHE A 53 8.80 1.58 -4.80
N GLU A 54 9.51 2.67 -4.53
CA GLU A 54 10.91 2.61 -4.09
C GLU A 54 11.04 1.92 -2.74
N GLN A 55 10.15 2.24 -1.80
CA GLN A 55 10.15 1.61 -0.48
C GLN A 55 9.82 0.12 -0.57
N ALA A 56 8.81 -0.25 -1.36
CA ALA A 56 8.49 -1.66 -1.63
C ALA A 56 9.68 -2.42 -2.23
N ARG A 57 10.38 -1.82 -3.20
CA ARG A 57 11.58 -2.41 -3.83
C ARG A 57 12.72 -2.61 -2.84
N LYS A 58 12.97 -1.66 -1.92
CA LYS A 58 14.00 -1.80 -0.87
C LYS A 58 13.78 -3.03 0.03
N TYR A 59 12.52 -3.39 0.29
CA TYR A 59 12.15 -4.55 1.09
C TYR A 59 11.78 -5.77 0.25
N ASN A 60 12.05 -5.75 -1.06
CA ASN A 60 11.73 -6.80 -2.02
C ASN A 60 10.25 -7.24 -2.01
N MET A 61 9.34 -6.29 -1.72
CA MET A 61 7.91 -6.51 -1.80
C MET A 61 7.45 -6.34 -3.25
N ARG A 62 6.48 -7.16 -3.66
CA ARG A 62 5.91 -7.14 -5.01
C ARG A 62 4.41 -6.95 -4.91
N PHE A 63 3.89 -6.07 -5.77
CA PHE A 63 2.46 -5.88 -5.96
C PHE A 63 1.98 -6.79 -7.10
N ASN A 64 0.74 -7.26 -7.03
CA ASN A 64 0.13 -7.98 -8.14
C ASN A 64 -0.46 -6.97 -9.13
N PRO A 65 0.11 -6.79 -10.34
CA PRO A 65 -0.36 -5.79 -11.29
C PRO A 65 -1.82 -5.98 -11.70
N GLU A 66 -2.32 -7.21 -11.75
CA GLU A 66 -3.71 -7.52 -12.11
C GLU A 66 -4.72 -7.03 -11.06
N LYS A 67 -4.28 -6.82 -9.81
CA LYS A 67 -5.11 -6.31 -8.71
C LYS A 67 -4.87 -4.84 -8.41
N CYS A 68 -3.87 -4.21 -9.04
CA CYS A 68 -3.57 -2.80 -8.84
C CYS A 68 -4.45 -1.93 -9.74
N THR A 69 -5.11 -0.94 -9.14
CA THR A 69 -5.87 0.08 -9.85
C THR A 69 -5.22 1.43 -9.63
N PHE A 70 -5.06 2.23 -10.69
CA PHE A 70 -4.36 3.51 -10.67
C PHE A 70 -5.23 4.64 -11.24
N GLY A 71 -4.98 5.89 -10.83
CA GLY A 71 -5.60 7.08 -11.42
C GLY A 71 -7.08 7.27 -11.10
N VAL A 72 -7.57 6.69 -10.01
CA VAL A 72 -8.97 6.79 -9.61
C VAL A 72 -9.17 8.08 -8.79
N ARG A 73 -9.98 9.02 -9.30
CA ARG A 73 -10.26 10.30 -8.64
C ARG A 73 -11.11 10.18 -7.37
N ALA A 74 -12.03 9.24 -7.33
CA ALA A 74 -12.81 8.84 -6.17
C ALA A 74 -13.44 7.48 -6.47
N GLY A 75 -13.44 6.54 -5.51
CA GLY A 75 -13.93 5.19 -5.73
C GLY A 75 -14.12 4.42 -4.43
N LYS A 76 -14.90 3.33 -4.48
CA LYS A 76 -15.11 2.43 -3.35
C LYS A 76 -13.93 1.47 -3.28
N PHE A 77 -13.03 1.66 -2.31
CA PHE A 77 -11.77 0.91 -2.25
C PHE A 77 -11.81 -0.34 -1.35
N LEU A 78 -12.80 -0.49 -0.47
CA LEU A 78 -12.89 -1.62 0.48
C LEU A 78 -14.26 -2.33 0.47
N GLY A 79 -15.02 -2.16 -0.63
CA GLY A 79 -16.36 -2.73 -0.76
C GLY A 79 -17.42 -1.96 0.00
#